data_AF-A0A7S8EK27-F1
#
_entry.id   AF-A0A7S8EK27-F1
#
_cell.length_a   1.000
_cell.length_b   1.000
_cell.length_c   1.000
_cell.angle_alpha   90.00
_cell.angle_beta   90.00
_cell.angle_gamma   90.00
#
_symmetry.space_group_name_H-M   'P 1'
#
loop_
_entity.id
_entity.type
_entity.pdbx_description
1 polymer ?
#
loop_
_entity_poly.entity_id
_entity_poly.type
_entity_poly.pdbx_seq_one_letter_code
_entity_poly.pdbx_strand_id
1 'polypeptide(L)'
;MVKNGARMAPPMFFSRAVDGTPHDGGDTFLSRLREPGDVALLVIFDTWVRNWDRFFDGQGNADNLLYVKAEGRRKYDLVPIDHSSCFIGDDVDFPKGPAPKSWVLDPKIYGKFPAFDPYIDAKSVKRALQRLSQLERNFVLEVVNSIPAQWGLGLDAANSLADLICGRAEYVVNTISARLVDEPEIPGLVK
;
A
#
# COMPACT_ATOMS: atom_id res chain seq x y z
N MET A 1 1.58 9.23 28.03
CA MET A 1 0.88 10.01 26.98
C MET A 1 -0.45 9.33 26.69
N VAL A 2 -1.54 10.08 26.47
CA VAL A 2 -2.89 9.53 26.24
C VAL A 2 -3.34 9.94 24.84
N LYS A 3 -3.72 8.98 23.99
CA LYS A 3 -4.35 9.22 22.68
C LYS A 3 -5.72 8.54 22.72
N ASN A 4 -6.78 9.26 22.36
CA ASN A 4 -8.17 8.77 22.39
C ASN A 4 -8.57 8.11 23.72
N GLY A 5 -8.13 8.65 24.86
CA GLY A 5 -8.45 8.12 26.19
C GLY A 5 -7.67 6.87 26.63
N ALA A 6 -6.85 6.27 25.76
CA ALA A 6 -6.04 5.11 26.10
C ALA A 6 -4.62 5.50 26.54
N ARG A 7 -4.14 4.85 27.62
CA ARG A 7 -2.79 5.06 28.16
C ARG A 7 -1.78 4.31 27.29
N MET A 8 -0.95 5.03 26.55
CA MET A 8 0.05 4.43 25.67
C MET A 8 1.29 4.01 26.46
N ALA A 9 1.79 2.78 26.23
CA ALA A 9 2.96 2.20 26.88
C ALA A 9 4.17 2.18 25.91
N PRO A 10 5.39 2.49 26.37
CA PRO A 10 6.59 2.48 25.54
C PRO A 10 7.06 1.06 25.14
N PRO A 11 7.86 0.93 24.06
CA PRO A 11 8.33 2.02 23.20
C PRO A 11 7.24 2.47 22.20
N MET A 12 7.05 3.78 22.10
CA MET A 12 6.13 4.38 21.13
C MET A 12 6.95 5.10 20.06
N PHE A 13 6.79 4.70 18.80
CA PHE A 13 7.43 5.33 17.66
C PHE A 13 6.41 6.19 16.91
N PHE A 14 6.67 7.49 16.85
CA PHE A 14 5.91 8.42 16.01
C PHE A 14 6.85 8.97 14.96
N SER A 15 6.64 8.61 13.69
CA SER A 15 7.51 9.05 12.59
C SER A 15 7.26 10.51 12.21
N ARG A 16 5.99 10.96 12.24
CA ARG A 16 5.58 12.36 11.98
C ARG A 16 4.10 12.56 12.36
N ALA A 17 3.76 13.68 13.00
CA ALA A 17 2.38 14.10 13.14
C ALA A 17 1.97 14.91 11.90
N VAL A 18 0.80 14.62 11.34
CA VAL A 18 0.26 15.33 10.17
C VAL A 18 -1.20 15.66 10.43
N ASP A 19 -1.56 16.93 10.30
CA ASP A 19 -2.94 17.39 10.41
C ASP A 19 -3.66 17.10 9.10
N GLY A 20 -4.50 16.07 9.10
CA GLY A 20 -5.27 15.64 7.95
C GLY A 20 -6.70 15.27 8.33
N THR A 21 -7.58 15.26 7.34
CA THR A 21 -8.94 14.73 7.51
C THR A 21 -8.95 13.26 7.07
N PRO A 22 -9.49 12.34 7.88
CA PRO A 22 -9.71 10.95 7.48
C PRO A 22 -10.49 10.82 6.19
N HIS A 23 -10.39 9.66 5.54
CA HIS A 23 -11.22 9.38 4.38
C HIS A 23 -12.70 9.35 4.75
N ASP A 24 -13.53 10.06 3.97
CA ASP A 24 -14.95 10.25 4.26
C ASP A 24 -15.86 9.27 3.49
N GLY A 25 -15.28 8.31 2.75
CA GLY A 25 -16.01 7.39 1.88
C GLY A 25 -16.53 8.03 0.59
N GLY A 26 -16.30 9.33 0.39
CA GLY A 26 -16.87 10.12 -0.69
C GLY A 26 -15.83 10.77 -1.59
N ASP A 27 -16.33 11.62 -2.49
CA ASP A 27 -15.53 12.27 -3.54
C ASP A 27 -15.05 13.70 -3.17
N THR A 28 -15.42 14.18 -1.97
CA THR A 28 -15.19 15.56 -1.52
C THR A 28 -13.73 15.99 -1.62
N PHE A 29 -12.83 15.09 -1.21
CA PHE A 29 -11.38 15.33 -1.22
C PHE A 29 -10.70 14.74 -2.45
N LEU A 30 -11.20 13.61 -2.96
CA LEU A 30 -10.64 12.93 -4.13
C LEU A 30 -10.65 13.82 -5.38
N SER A 31 -11.77 14.49 -5.67
CA SER A 31 -11.89 15.47 -6.77
C SER A 31 -10.95 16.68 -6.63
N ARG A 32 -10.40 16.88 -5.43
CA ARG A 32 -9.52 17.99 -5.06
C ARG A 32 -8.10 17.53 -4.77
N LEU A 33 -7.73 16.31 -5.14
CA LEU A 33 -6.34 15.88 -5.06
C LEU A 33 -5.46 16.75 -5.97
N ARG A 34 -4.25 17.03 -5.48
CA ARG A 34 -3.20 17.68 -6.27
C ARG A 34 -2.80 16.79 -7.44
N GLU A 35 -2.62 15.50 -7.16
CA GLU A 35 -2.23 14.47 -8.12
C GLU A 35 -3.24 13.30 -8.07
N PRO A 36 -4.35 13.35 -8.83
CA PRO A 36 -5.36 12.30 -8.79
C PRO A 36 -4.84 10.90 -9.13
N GLY A 37 -3.82 10.81 -10.00
CA GLY A 37 -3.17 9.55 -10.36
C GLY A 37 -2.41 8.87 -9.21
N ASP A 38 -2.25 9.53 -8.06
CA ASP A 38 -1.67 8.92 -6.86
C ASP A 38 -2.64 7.93 -6.21
N VAL A 39 -3.92 7.97 -6.56
CA VAL A 39 -4.90 6.93 -6.18
C VAL A 39 -4.49 5.56 -6.73
N ALA A 40 -4.14 5.48 -8.03
CA ALA A 40 -3.65 4.23 -8.61
C ALA A 40 -2.32 3.78 -7.98
N LEU A 41 -1.44 4.73 -7.65
CA LEU A 41 -0.18 4.44 -6.95
C LEU A 41 -0.44 3.82 -5.58
N LEU A 42 -1.38 4.37 -4.80
CA LEU A 42 -1.77 3.84 -3.49
C LEU A 42 -2.33 2.42 -3.61
N VAL A 43 -3.28 2.18 -4.52
CA VAL A 43 -3.89 0.85 -4.70
C VAL A 43 -2.85 -0.20 -5.09
N ILE A 44 -1.91 0.14 -5.98
CA ILE A 44 -0.81 -0.75 -6.35
C ILE A 44 0.13 -0.98 -5.16
N PHE A 45 0.44 0.06 -4.40
CA PHE A 45 1.25 -0.06 -3.19
C PHE A 45 0.60 -0.99 -2.16
N ASP A 46 -0.66 -0.75 -1.78
CA ASP A 46 -1.37 -1.58 -0.80
C ASP A 46 -1.54 -3.02 -1.28
N THR A 47 -1.76 -3.22 -2.59
CA THR A 47 -1.82 -4.57 -3.18
C THR A 47 -0.47 -5.28 -3.11
N TRP A 48 0.62 -4.58 -3.44
CA TRP A 48 1.98 -5.09 -3.30
C TRP A 48 2.30 -5.47 -1.86
N VAL A 49 2.03 -4.60 -0.90
CA VAL A 49 2.34 -4.88 0.50
C VAL A 49 1.26 -5.70 1.22
N ARG A 50 0.17 -6.12 0.56
CA ARG A 50 -0.96 -6.83 1.20
C ARG A 50 -1.50 -6.05 2.40
N ASN A 51 -1.89 -4.80 2.22
CA ASN A 51 -2.44 -4.02 3.32
C ASN A 51 -3.91 -4.38 3.55
N TRP A 52 -4.17 -5.30 4.47
CA TRP A 52 -5.52 -5.81 4.78
C TRP A 52 -6.38 -4.78 5.49
N ASP A 53 -5.77 -3.94 6.33
CA ASP A 53 -6.52 -3.04 7.20
C ASP A 53 -7.00 -1.78 6.47
N ARG A 54 -6.41 -1.41 5.32
CA ARG A 54 -6.87 -0.22 4.60
C ARG A 54 -8.25 -0.40 3.96
N PHE A 55 -8.36 -1.33 3.02
CA PHE A 55 -9.61 -1.72 2.40
C PHE A 55 -9.46 -3.11 1.79
N PHE A 56 -10.27 -4.06 2.24
CA PHE A 56 -10.29 -5.43 1.75
C PHE A 56 -11.67 -6.06 1.97
N ASP A 57 -12.17 -6.78 0.97
CA ASP A 57 -13.43 -7.55 1.05
C ASP A 57 -14.65 -6.75 1.56
N GLY A 58 -14.79 -5.51 1.07
CA GLY A 58 -15.89 -4.62 1.44
C GLY A 58 -15.76 -3.96 2.82
N GLN A 59 -14.72 -4.29 3.57
CA GLN A 59 -14.37 -3.65 4.84
C GLN A 59 -13.22 -2.68 4.61
N GLY A 60 -13.26 -1.52 5.25
CA GLY A 60 -12.17 -0.55 5.14
C GLY A 60 -12.00 0.29 6.38
N ASN A 61 -10.76 0.58 6.70
CA ASN A 61 -10.37 1.51 7.74
C ASN A 61 -10.03 2.86 7.10
N ALA A 62 -11.07 3.67 6.90
CA ALA A 62 -10.95 4.99 6.29
C ALA A 62 -10.07 5.95 7.12
N ASP A 63 -9.90 5.69 8.43
CA ASP A 63 -9.04 6.47 9.31
C ASP A 63 -7.55 6.27 9.01
N ASN A 64 -7.18 5.16 8.36
CA ASN A 64 -5.80 4.92 7.95
C ASN A 64 -5.38 5.71 6.71
N LEU A 65 -6.27 6.55 6.17
CA LEU A 65 -6.00 7.37 5.00
C LEU A 65 -6.36 8.83 5.28
N LEU A 66 -5.37 9.71 5.16
CA LEU A 66 -5.55 11.13 5.42
C LEU A 66 -5.51 11.95 4.14
N TYR A 67 -6.39 12.94 4.06
CA TYR A 67 -6.31 14.05 3.13
C TYR A 67 -5.70 15.26 3.83
N VAL A 68 -4.53 15.68 3.34
CA VAL A 68 -3.75 16.77 3.94
C VAL A 68 -3.78 17.94 3.00
N LYS A 69 -4.11 19.13 3.49
CA LYS A 69 -4.16 20.32 2.63
C LYS A 69 -2.75 20.64 2.12
N ALA A 70 -2.58 20.69 0.80
CA ALA A 70 -1.31 21.06 0.21
C ALA A 70 -1.00 22.54 0.50
N GLU A 71 0.23 22.82 0.93
CA GLU A 71 0.66 24.17 1.27
C GLU A 71 0.38 25.16 0.13
N GLY A 72 -0.22 26.31 0.48
CA GLY A 72 -0.53 27.38 -0.47
C GLY A 72 -1.59 27.05 -1.53
N ARG A 73 -2.30 25.91 -1.45
CA ARG A 73 -3.26 25.47 -2.48
C ARG A 73 -4.63 25.12 -1.90
N ARG A 74 -5.64 25.09 -2.78
CA ARG A 74 -6.99 24.55 -2.49
C ARG A 74 -7.09 23.04 -2.75
N LYS A 75 -5.94 22.37 -2.87
CA LYS A 75 -5.80 20.96 -3.24
C LYS A 75 -5.31 20.15 -2.03
N TYR A 76 -5.50 18.84 -2.09
CA TYR A 76 -5.13 17.91 -1.03
C TYR A 76 -4.09 16.91 -1.53
N ASP A 77 -3.22 16.49 -0.62
CA ASP A 77 -2.31 15.36 -0.79
C ASP A 77 -2.95 14.13 -0.13
N LEU A 78 -2.84 12.99 -0.81
CA LEU A 78 -3.26 11.70 -0.29
C LEU A 78 -2.14 11.10 0.55
N VAL A 79 -2.38 10.90 1.84
CA VAL A 79 -1.36 10.45 2.80
C VAL A 79 -1.80 9.14 3.43
N PRO A 80 -1.32 7.99 2.93
CA PRO A 80 -1.53 6.72 3.60
C PRO A 80 -0.75 6.69 4.91
N ILE A 81 -1.43 6.33 5.99
CA ILE A 81 -0.83 6.07 7.29
C ILE A 81 -1.13 4.63 7.69
N ASP A 82 -0.55 4.24 8.82
CA ASP A 82 -0.73 2.95 9.49
C ASP A 82 -0.56 1.73 8.55
N HIS A 83 0.68 1.23 8.49
CA HIS A 83 1.06 0.08 7.67
C HIS A 83 1.32 -1.16 8.53
N SER A 84 0.72 -1.21 9.72
CA SER A 84 0.94 -2.29 10.70
C SER A 84 0.44 -3.64 10.21
N SER A 85 -0.62 -3.68 9.40
CA SER A 85 -1.22 -4.90 8.84
C SER A 85 -0.75 -5.25 7.42
N CYS A 86 0.49 -4.86 7.08
CA CYS A 86 1.11 -5.21 5.80
C CYS A 86 1.80 -6.59 5.86
N PHE A 87 1.92 -7.22 4.70
CA PHE A 87 2.61 -8.46 4.33
C PHE A 87 2.06 -9.74 4.92
N ILE A 88 1.70 -9.76 6.20
CA ILE A 88 1.25 -10.98 6.90
C ILE A 88 -0.28 -11.05 7.06
N GLY A 89 -0.97 -9.91 6.99
CA GLY A 89 -2.43 -9.86 7.24
C GLY A 89 -2.75 -10.10 8.70
N ASP A 90 -3.69 -11.00 8.97
CA ASP A 90 -4.14 -11.33 10.34
C ASP A 90 -3.24 -12.38 11.06
N ASP A 91 -2.18 -12.84 10.39
CA ASP A 91 -1.20 -13.73 11.00
C ASP A 91 -0.45 -12.99 12.13
N VAL A 92 -0.35 -13.62 13.30
CA VAL A 92 0.25 -13.00 14.51
C VAL A 92 1.75 -12.77 14.35
N ASP A 93 2.44 -13.72 13.72
CA ASP A 93 3.89 -13.70 13.57
C ASP A 93 4.30 -13.98 12.12
N PHE A 94 5.38 -13.33 11.68
CA PHE A 94 6.03 -13.71 10.44
C PHE A 94 6.62 -15.14 10.57
N PRO A 95 6.53 -16.00 9.54
CA PRO A 95 7.04 -17.36 9.62
C PRO A 95 8.52 -17.40 9.97
N LYS A 96 8.91 -18.35 10.82
CA LYS A 96 10.34 -18.60 11.13
C LYS A 96 11.12 -19.19 9.95
N GLY A 97 10.41 -19.75 8.97
CA GLY A 97 10.96 -20.28 7.72
C GLY A 97 10.48 -19.47 6.51
N PRO A 98 10.50 -20.06 5.31
CA PRO A 98 10.06 -19.39 4.10
C PRO A 98 8.60 -18.94 4.18
N ALA A 99 8.34 -17.71 3.73
CA ALA A 99 7.00 -17.17 3.57
C ALA A 99 6.19 -18.07 2.62
N PRO A 100 4.89 -18.29 2.90
CA PRO A 100 4.03 -19.06 2.02
C PRO A 100 4.03 -18.50 0.59
N LYS A 101 4.19 -19.38 -0.41
CA LYS A 101 4.07 -18.98 -1.83
C LYS A 101 2.71 -18.35 -2.14
N SER A 102 1.67 -18.74 -1.41
CA SER A 102 0.34 -18.15 -1.53
C SER A 102 0.32 -16.67 -1.21
N TRP A 103 1.21 -16.16 -0.34
CA TRP A 103 1.30 -14.73 -0.05
C TRP A 103 1.92 -13.95 -1.21
N VAL A 104 2.90 -14.54 -1.91
CA VAL A 104 3.50 -13.94 -3.11
C VAL A 104 2.48 -13.88 -4.24
N LEU A 105 1.80 -15.00 -4.50
CA LEU A 105 0.91 -15.19 -5.65
C LEU A 105 -0.55 -14.79 -5.40
N ASP A 106 -0.84 -14.17 -4.26
CA ASP A 106 -2.20 -13.74 -3.91
C ASP A 106 -2.72 -12.69 -4.91
N PRO A 107 -3.78 -13.03 -5.70
CA PRO A 107 -4.30 -12.20 -6.78
C PRO A 107 -5.24 -11.07 -6.30
N LYS A 108 -5.58 -11.03 -5.01
CA LYS A 108 -6.51 -10.06 -4.44
C LYS A 108 -6.01 -8.63 -4.59
N ILE A 109 -6.95 -7.69 -4.70
CA ILE A 109 -6.69 -6.24 -4.73
C ILE A 109 -6.93 -5.68 -3.33
N TYR A 110 -6.00 -4.85 -2.86
CA TYR A 110 -6.03 -4.23 -1.53
C TYR A 110 -6.03 -2.70 -1.66
N GLY A 111 -6.62 -2.01 -0.68
CA GLY A 111 -6.63 -0.54 -0.60
C GLY A 111 -7.52 0.17 -1.63
N LYS A 112 -8.28 -0.58 -2.43
CA LYS A 112 -9.16 -0.04 -3.48
C LYS A 112 -10.56 0.23 -2.94
N PHE A 113 -10.77 1.43 -2.41
CA PHE A 113 -12.12 1.89 -2.07
C PHE A 113 -12.97 2.07 -3.33
N PRO A 114 -14.29 1.84 -3.30
CA PRO A 114 -15.16 2.06 -4.46
C PRO A 114 -15.08 3.49 -5.01
N ALA A 115 -14.94 4.50 -4.15
CA ALA A 115 -14.80 5.90 -4.54
C ALA A 115 -13.54 6.18 -5.38
N PHE A 116 -12.58 5.25 -5.45
CA PHE A 116 -11.33 5.41 -6.20
C PHE A 116 -11.48 5.05 -7.68
N ASP A 117 -12.53 4.31 -8.06
CA ASP A 117 -12.71 3.84 -9.44
C ASP A 117 -12.58 4.95 -10.51
N PRO A 118 -13.15 6.16 -10.33
CA PRO A 118 -13.02 7.24 -11.32
C PRO A 118 -11.59 7.79 -11.48
N TYR A 119 -10.69 7.46 -10.56
CA TYR A 119 -9.32 8.00 -10.48
C TYR A 119 -8.25 6.97 -10.85
N ILE A 120 -8.65 5.74 -11.17
CA ILE A 120 -7.76 4.67 -11.59
C ILE A 120 -7.83 4.56 -13.11
N ASP A 121 -6.80 5.06 -13.79
CA ASP A 121 -6.68 5.02 -15.24
C ASP A 121 -5.41 4.28 -15.69
N ALA A 122 -5.38 3.85 -16.97
CA ALA A 122 -4.28 3.05 -17.51
C ALA A 122 -2.92 3.77 -17.47
N LYS A 123 -2.90 5.10 -17.61
CA LYS A 123 -1.68 5.90 -17.55
C LYS A 123 -1.13 5.94 -16.12
N SER A 124 -2.00 6.17 -15.14
CA SER A 124 -1.69 6.22 -13.72
C SER A 124 -1.23 4.85 -13.19
N VAL A 125 -1.90 3.77 -13.62
CA VAL A 125 -1.49 2.37 -13.36
C VAL A 125 -0.11 2.09 -13.94
N LYS A 126 0.11 2.38 -15.23
CA LYS A 126 1.41 2.18 -15.90
C LYS A 126 2.54 2.89 -15.17
N ARG A 127 2.33 4.16 -14.78
CA ARG A 127 3.31 4.96 -14.03
C ARG A 127 3.68 4.30 -12.68
N ALA A 128 2.68 3.82 -11.95
CA ALA A 128 2.89 3.16 -10.67
C ALA A 128 3.63 1.81 -10.82
N LEU A 129 3.29 1.01 -11.84
CA LEU A 129 3.98 -0.24 -12.13
C LEU A 129 5.43 -0.02 -12.56
N GLN A 130 5.71 1.00 -13.37
CA GLN A 130 7.07 1.39 -13.73
C GLN A 130 7.91 1.72 -12.49
N ARG A 131 7.32 2.41 -11.50
CA ARG A 131 8.00 2.73 -10.25
C ARG A 131 8.24 1.48 -9.40
N LEU A 132 7.25 0.59 -9.28
CA LEU A 132 7.41 -0.66 -8.54
C LEU A 132 8.45 -1.60 -9.19
N SER A 133 8.52 -1.64 -10.52
CA SER A 133 9.51 -2.45 -11.25
C SER A 133 10.96 -2.01 -11.05
N GLN A 134 11.18 -0.82 -10.49
CA GLN A 134 12.52 -0.31 -10.14
C GLN A 134 12.94 -0.74 -8.74
N LEU A 135 12.15 -1.53 -8.02
CA LEU A 135 12.51 -2.01 -6.69
C LEU A 135 13.75 -2.90 -6.76
N GLU A 136 14.82 -2.47 -6.10
CA GLU A 136 16.06 -3.23 -6.03
C GLU A 136 16.11 -4.12 -4.80
N ARG A 137 16.47 -5.39 -5.01
CA ARG A 137 16.61 -6.36 -3.91
C ARG A 137 17.60 -5.90 -2.84
N ASN A 138 18.72 -5.27 -3.23
CA ASN A 138 19.73 -4.81 -2.27
C ASN A 138 19.18 -3.75 -1.32
N PHE A 139 18.37 -2.82 -1.83
CA PHE A 139 17.67 -1.85 -1.00
C PHE A 139 16.69 -2.55 -0.03
N VAL A 140 15.94 -3.55 -0.50
CA VAL A 140 15.03 -4.32 0.37
C VAL A 140 15.80 -5.04 1.48
N LEU A 141 16.94 -5.67 1.16
CA LEU A 141 17.79 -6.33 2.15
C LEU A 141 18.35 -5.34 3.16
N GLU A 142 18.78 -4.15 2.73
CA GLU A 142 19.23 -3.08 3.64
C GLU A 142 18.12 -2.69 4.63
N VAL A 143 16.90 -2.45 4.12
CA VAL A 143 15.74 -2.10 4.96
C VAL A 143 15.41 -3.22 5.94
N VAL A 144 15.33 -4.47 5.49
CA VAL A 144 15.01 -5.60 6.37
C VAL A 144 16.10 -5.82 7.42
N ASN A 145 17.37 -5.69 7.05
CA ASN A 145 18.49 -5.82 7.98
C ASN A 145 18.61 -4.65 8.97
N SER A 146 17.91 -3.54 8.73
CA SER A 146 17.82 -2.43 9.69
C SER A 146 16.84 -2.70 10.84
N ILE A 147 16.03 -3.76 10.75
CA ILE A 147 15.08 -4.14 11.80
C ILE A 147 15.86 -4.50 13.07
N PRO A 148 15.54 -3.89 14.24
CA PRO A 148 16.26 -4.18 15.48
C PRO A 148 16.21 -5.66 15.85
N ALA A 149 17.36 -6.25 16.17
CA ALA A 149 17.46 -7.66 16.57
C ALA A 149 16.55 -8.00 17.77
N GLN A 150 16.29 -7.02 18.65
CA GLN A 150 15.39 -7.16 19.81
C GLN A 150 13.93 -7.44 19.42
N TRP A 151 13.55 -7.20 18.17
CA TRP A 151 12.20 -7.50 17.65
C TRP A 151 12.07 -8.96 17.20
N GLY A 152 13.12 -9.77 17.34
CA GLY A 152 13.04 -11.23 17.18
C GLY A 152 12.97 -11.71 15.73
N LEU A 153 13.20 -10.84 14.74
CA LEU A 153 13.30 -11.23 13.34
C LEU A 153 14.68 -11.86 13.07
N GLY A 154 14.74 -13.19 13.05
CA GLY A 154 15.97 -13.94 12.76
C GLY A 154 16.43 -13.77 11.30
N LEU A 155 17.68 -14.13 11.01
CA LEU A 155 18.28 -13.97 9.69
C LEU A 155 17.51 -14.68 8.56
N ASP A 156 17.05 -15.91 8.82
CA ASP A 156 16.27 -16.68 7.83
C ASP A 156 14.91 -16.03 7.55
N ALA A 157 14.24 -15.54 8.60
CA ALA A 157 12.98 -14.81 8.47
C ALA A 157 13.18 -13.46 7.75
N ALA A 158 14.28 -12.76 8.02
CA ALA A 158 14.68 -11.54 7.32
C ALA A 158 14.90 -11.78 5.82
N ASN A 159 15.68 -12.80 5.45
CA ASN A 159 15.88 -13.18 4.05
C ASN A 159 14.54 -13.57 3.40
N SER A 160 13.71 -14.33 4.11
CA SER A 160 12.39 -14.71 3.61
C SER A 160 11.44 -13.52 3.47
N LEU A 161 11.54 -12.49 4.31
CA LEU A 161 10.76 -11.27 4.18
C LEU A 161 11.21 -10.49 2.94
N ALA A 162 12.51 -10.39 2.70
CA ALA A 162 13.04 -9.79 1.48
C ALA A 162 12.58 -10.53 0.21
N ASP A 163 12.55 -11.86 0.25
CA ASP A 163 12.01 -12.69 -0.84
C ASP A 163 10.51 -12.45 -1.06
N LEU A 164 9.72 -12.35 0.02
CA LEU A 164 8.30 -12.00 -0.09
C LEU A 164 8.10 -10.63 -0.73
N ILE A 165 8.81 -9.61 -0.23
CA ILE A 165 8.69 -8.22 -0.71
C ILE A 165 9.02 -8.14 -2.21
N CYS A 166 10.13 -8.76 -2.64
CA CYS A 166 10.58 -8.71 -4.03
C CYS A 166 9.71 -9.58 -4.95
N GLY A 167 9.46 -10.84 -4.56
CA GLY A 167 8.64 -11.76 -5.36
C GLY A 167 7.22 -11.25 -5.54
N ARG A 168 6.66 -10.60 -4.52
CA ARG A 168 5.35 -9.97 -4.63
C ARG A 168 5.35 -8.73 -5.50
N ALA A 169 6.41 -7.91 -5.48
CA ALA A 169 6.55 -6.79 -6.40
C ALA A 169 6.51 -7.28 -7.86
N GLU A 170 7.29 -8.32 -8.18
CA GLU A 170 7.32 -8.95 -9.50
C GLU A 170 5.93 -9.49 -9.90
N TYR A 171 5.27 -10.22 -9.01
CA TYR A 171 3.92 -10.74 -9.25
C TYR A 171 2.92 -9.63 -9.55
N VAL A 172 2.92 -8.55 -8.77
CA VAL A 172 1.99 -7.42 -8.94
C VAL A 172 2.26 -6.69 -10.25
N VAL A 173 3.54 -6.38 -10.55
CA VAL A 173 3.95 -5.74 -11.82
C VAL A 173 3.42 -6.52 -13.02
N ASN A 174 3.48 -7.84 -12.98
CA ASN A 174 3.11 -8.70 -14.10
C ASN A 174 1.60 -8.96 -14.23
N THR A 175 0.80 -8.74 -13.18
CA THR A 175 -0.59 -9.26 -13.15
C THR A 175 -1.67 -8.23 -12.83
N ILE A 176 -1.35 -7.10 -12.19
CA ILE A 176 -2.39 -6.23 -11.62
C ILE A 176 -3.10 -5.35 -12.65
N SER A 177 -2.43 -5.01 -13.77
CA SER A 177 -2.98 -4.04 -14.74
C SER A 177 -4.35 -4.47 -15.27
N ALA A 178 -4.46 -5.72 -15.72
CA ALA A 178 -5.69 -6.31 -16.25
C ALA A 178 -6.82 -6.47 -15.21
N ARG A 179 -6.54 -6.23 -13.93
CA ARG A 179 -7.53 -6.27 -12.84
C ARG A 179 -8.01 -4.87 -12.41
N LEU A 180 -7.27 -3.82 -12.77
CA LEU A 180 -7.56 -2.45 -12.35
C LEU A 180 -8.14 -1.60 -13.47
N VAL A 181 -7.73 -1.87 -14.70
CA VAL A 181 -8.17 -1.15 -15.88
C VAL A 181 -8.48 -2.16 -16.98
N ASP A 182 -9.56 -1.94 -17.70
CA ASP A 182 -9.78 -2.63 -18.96
C ASP A 182 -8.65 -2.22 -19.91
N GLU A 183 -8.04 -3.18 -20.61
CA GLU A 183 -6.98 -2.89 -21.58
C GLU A 183 -7.47 -1.82 -22.58
N PRO A 184 -6.64 -0.84 -22.97
CA PRO A 184 -7.04 0.12 -23.97
C PRO A 184 -7.38 -0.61 -25.28
N GLU A 185 -8.48 -0.22 -25.93
CA GLU A 185 -8.72 -0.57 -27.32
C GLU A 185 -7.46 -0.23 -28.14
N ILE A 186 -6.90 -1.25 -28.80
CA ILE A 186 -5.79 -1.04 -29.73
C ILE A 186 -6.35 -0.24 -30.91
N PRO A 187 -5.86 0.99 -31.18
CA PRO A 187 -6.34 1.76 -32.32
C PRO A 187 -6.05 0.97 -33.61
N GLY A 188 -7.11 0.49 -34.26
CA GLY A 188 -7.02 -0.27 -35.52
C GLY A 188 -7.36 -1.76 -35.46
N LEU A 189 -7.76 -2.31 -34.31
CA LEU A 189 -8.32 -3.66 -34.21
C LEU A 189 -9.85 -3.63 -34.07
N VAL A 190 -10.51 -3.18 -35.14
CA VAL A 190 -11.88 -3.59 -35.43
C VAL A 190 -11.84 -4.36 -36.75
N LYS A 191 -11.90 -5.68 -36.66
CA LYS A 191 -12.58 -6.59 -37.61
C LYS A 191 -13.00 -7.86 -36.88
#